data_AF-A0A939M2N0-F1
#
_entry.id   AF-A0A939M2N0-F1
#
_cell.length_a   1.000
_cell.length_b   1.000
_cell.length_c   1.000
_cell.angle_alpha   90.00
_cell.angle_beta   90.00
_cell.angle_gamma   90.00
#
_symmetry.space_group_name_H-M   'P 1'
#
loop_
_entity.id
_entity.type
_entity.pdbx_description
1 polymer ?
#
loop_
_entity_poly.entity_id
_entity_poly.type
_entity_poly.pdbx_seq_one_letter_code
_entity_poly.pdbx_strand_id
1 'polypeptide(L)' 'MPKQETLPPEERIKAICDEANAIVDAKATELKKEFEGLPYVSLRRDLENKAPGCACRQALAILREGK' A
#
# COMPACT_ATOMS: atom_id res chain seq x y z
N MET A 1 -3.93 23.09 -27.14
CA MET A 1 -3.25 22.34 -26.06
C MET A 1 -3.63 20.88 -26.24
N PRO A 2 -2.69 19.93 -26.30
CA PRO A 2 -3.07 18.53 -26.39
C PRO A 2 -3.86 18.20 -25.12
N LYS A 3 -5.07 17.68 -25.31
CA LYS A 3 -5.94 17.22 -24.24
C LYS A 3 -5.18 16.09 -23.56
N GLN A 4 -4.64 16.32 -22.37
CA GLN A 4 -4.17 15.20 -21.54
C GLN A 4 -5.39 14.31 -21.35
N GLU A 5 -5.40 13.15 -22.01
CA GLU A 5 -6.41 12.13 -21.82
C GLU A 5 -6.23 11.65 -20.39
N THR A 6 -6.92 12.33 -19.48
CA THR A 6 -7.06 11.85 -18.11
C THR A 6 -7.78 10.53 -18.22
N LEU A 7 -7.11 9.48 -17.75
CA LEU A 7 -7.67 8.13 -17.72
C LEU A 7 -9.08 8.19 -17.11
N PRO A 8 -10.00 7.31 -17.54
CA PRO A 8 -11.30 7.16 -16.91
C PRO A 8 -11.19 7.10 -15.38
N PRO A 9 -12.15 7.67 -14.62
CA PRO A 9 -12.09 7.71 -13.16
C PRO A 9 -11.80 6.36 -12.51
N GLU A 10 -12.37 5.28 -13.05
CA GLU A 10 -12.16 3.91 -12.56
C GLU A 10 -10.69 3.46 -12.67
N GLU A 11 -10.05 3.73 -13.80
CA GLU A 11 -8.64 3.39 -14.02
C GLU A 11 -7.72 4.20 -13.11
N ARG A 12 -8.06 5.47 -12.87
CA ARG A 12 -7.34 6.32 -11.92
C ARG A 12 -7.47 5.81 -10.49
N ILE A 13 -8.67 5.42 -10.07
CA ILE A 13 -8.91 4.85 -8.75
C ILE A 13 -8.12 3.55 -8.60
N LYS A 14 -8.15 2.69 -9.61
CA LYS A 14 -7.38 1.44 -9.61
C LYS A 14 -5.89 1.71 -9.50
N ALA A 15 -5.33 2.63 -10.29
CA ALA A 15 -3.92 3.00 -10.21
C ALA A 15 -3.52 3.48 -8.80
N ILE A 16 -4.33 4.33 -8.18
CA ILE A 16 -4.10 4.81 -6.81
C ILE A 16 -4.14 3.65 -5.80
N CYS A 17 -5.08 2.72 -5.94
CA CYS A 17 -5.16 1.54 -5.08
C CYS A 17 -3.96 0.61 -5.28
N ASP A 18 -3.49 0.43 -6.52
CA ASP A 18 -2.33 -0.38 -6.86
C ASP A 18 -1.05 0.24 -6.27
N GLU A 19 -0.87 1.56 -6.38
CA GLU A 19 0.22 2.31 -5.74
C GLU A 19 0.20 2.18 -4.21
N ALA A 20 -0.98 2.33 -3.60
CA ALA A 20 -1.12 2.18 -2.15
C ALA A 20 -0.78 0.75 -1.68
N ASN A 21 -1.21 -0.27 -2.42
CA ASN A 21 -0.86 -1.67 -2.14
C ASN A 21 0.64 -1.91 -2.26
N ALA A 22 1.31 -1.32 -3.25
CA ALA A 22 2.76 -1.45 -3.42
C ALA A 22 3.54 -0.89 -2.22
N ILE A 23 3.05 0.18 -1.58
CA ILE A 23 3.65 0.72 -0.34
C ILE A 23 3.51 -0.29 0.80
N VAL A 24 2.35 -0.93 0.94
CA VAL A 24 2.11 -1.96 1.96
C VAL A 24 3.01 -3.18 1.70
N ASP A 25 3.13 -3.64 0.45
CA ASP A 25 4.01 -4.75 0.06
C ASP A 25 5.49 -4.46 0.32
N ALA A 26 5.94 -3.25 -0.03
CA ALA A 26 7.31 -2.81 0.23
C ALA A 26 7.61 -2.87 1.73
N LYS A 27 6.71 -2.36 2.58
CA LYS A 27 6.91 -2.40 4.02
C LYS A 27 6.87 -3.82 4.60
N ALA A 28 5.96 -4.66 4.12
CA ALA A 28 5.91 -6.07 4.52
C ALA A 28 7.21 -6.81 4.15
N THR A 29 7.80 -6.47 3.00
CA THR A 29 9.08 -7.03 2.54
C THR A 29 10.25 -6.56 3.42
N GLU A 30 10.26 -5.29 3.85
CA GLU A 30 11.24 -4.80 4.84
C GLU A 30 11.11 -5.55 6.17
N LEU A 31 9.90 -5.63 6.72
CA LEU A 31 9.64 -6.37 7.95
C LEU A 31 10.04 -7.83 7.84
N LYS A 32 9.94 -8.45 6.65
CA LYS A 32 10.35 -9.83 6.46
C LYS A 32 11.86 -10.04 6.62
N LYS A 33 12.67 -9.02 6.32
CA LYS A 33 14.13 -9.04 6.56
C LYS A 33 14.46 -8.88 8.05
N GLU A 34 13.65 -8.10 8.78
CA GLU A 34 13.83 -7.89 10.23
C GLU A 34 13.29 -9.08 11.05
N PHE A 35 12.21 -9.70 10.58
CA PHE A 35 11.48 -10.78 11.24
C PHE A 35 11.49 -12.05 10.39
N GLU A 36 12.67 -12.65 10.19
CA GLU A 36 12.84 -13.83 9.32
C GLU A 36 11.94 -15.01 9.72
N GLY A 37 11.60 -15.14 11.01
CA GLY A 37 10.70 -16.19 11.52
C GLY A 37 9.21 -16.01 11.20
N LEU A 38 8.76 -14.84 10.74
CA LEU A 38 7.34 -14.57 10.49
C LEU A 38 6.98 -14.68 9.00
N PRO A 39 5.86 -15.33 8.62
CA PRO A 39 5.42 -15.37 7.23
C PRO A 39 5.10 -13.97 6.68
N TYR A 40 5.45 -13.72 5.40
CA TYR A 40 5.15 -12.47 4.70
C TYR A 40 3.67 -12.08 4.82
N VAL A 41 2.78 -13.06 4.62
CA VAL A 41 1.32 -12.85 4.67
C VAL A 41 0.88 -12.35 6.05
N SER A 42 1.48 -12.85 7.13
CA SER A 42 1.18 -12.38 8.49
C SER A 42 1.64 -10.92 8.68
N LEU A 43 2.83 -10.58 8.20
CA LEU A 43 3.38 -9.21 8.28
C LEU A 43 2.54 -8.22 7.47
N ARG A 44 2.17 -8.59 6.24
CA ARG A 44 1.28 -7.78 5.39
C ARG A 44 -0.08 -7.58 6.05
N ARG A 45 -0.67 -8.65 6.59
CA ARG A 45 -1.98 -8.57 7.28
C ARG A 45 -1.93 -7.64 8.49
N ASP A 46 -0.83 -7.64 9.23
CA ASP A 46 -0.65 -6.74 10.37
C ASP A 46 -0.63 -5.26 9.95
N LEU A 47 0.04 -4.96 8.82
CA LEU A 47 0.00 -3.62 8.20
C LEU A 47 -1.40 -3.25 7.70
N GLU A 48 -2.11 -4.19 7.08
CA GLU A 48 -3.48 -3.98 6.60
C GLU A 48 -4.47 -3.71 7.74
N ASN A 49 -4.26 -4.33 8.91
CA ASN A 49 -5.08 -4.15 10.10
C ASN A 49 -4.98 -2.73 10.71
N LYS A 50 -3.96 -1.94 10.37
CA LYS A 50 -3.85 -0.54 10.82
C LYS A 50 -5.01 0.33 10.30
N ALA A 51 -5.55 -0.02 9.14
CA ALA A 51 -6.75 0.61 8.58
C ALA A 51 -7.52 -0.38 7.68
N PRO A 52 -8.42 -1.20 8.25
CA PRO A 52 -9.10 -2.25 7.50
C PRO A 52 -9.93 -1.72 6.34
N GLY A 53 -9.84 -2.37 5.18
CA GLY A 53 -10.69 -2.10 4.02
C GLY A 53 -10.35 -0.85 3.20
N CYS A 54 -9.26 -0.15 3.48
CA CYS A 54 -8.86 1.03 2.70
C CYS A 54 -7.34 1.07 2.45
N ALA A 55 -6.92 0.63 1.25
CA ALA A 55 -5.51 0.57 0.85
C ALA A 55 -4.79 1.92 1.02
N CYS A 56 -5.44 3.03 0.63
CA CYS A 56 -4.87 4.37 0.77
C CYS A 56 -4.61 4.75 2.24
N ARG A 57 -5.51 4.39 3.16
CA ARG A 57 -5.30 4.65 4.60
C ARG A 57 -4.23 3.74 5.21
N GLN A 58 -4.13 2.50 4.75
CA GLN A 58 -3.05 1.57 5.16
C GLN A 58 -1.69 2.13 4.76
N ALA A 59 -1.53 2.51 3.48
CA ALA A 59 -0.31 3.15 2.99
C ALA A 59 0.01 4.45 3.74
N LEU A 60 -1.00 5.29 4.00
CA LEU A 60 -0.82 6.54 4.74
C LEU A 60 -0.36 6.30 6.19
N ALA A 61 -0.86 5.27 6.86
CA ALA A 61 -0.41 4.90 8.21
C ALA A 61 1.08 4.53 8.20
N ILE A 62 1.52 3.72 7.22
CA ILE A 62 2.93 3.35 7.04
C ILE A 62 3.80 4.58 6.79
N LEU A 63 3.39 5.46 5.87
CA LEU A 63 4.14 6.69 5.55
C LEU A 63 4.24 7.67 6.73
N ARG A 64 3.26 7.65 7.65
CA ARG A 64 3.27 8.50 8.85
C ARG A 64 4.17 7.96 9.96
N GLU A 65 4.34 6.65 10.05
CA GLU A 65 5.24 6.01 11.03
C GLU A 65 6.73 6.18 10.66
N GLY A 66 7.03 6.43 9.38
CA GLY A 66 8.39 6.71 8.89
C GLY A 66 8.84 8.17 9.05
N LYS A 67 8.05 9.04 9.66
CA LYS A 67 8.40 10.43 10.00
C LYS A 67 8.65 10.58 11.49
#